data_AF-K1S3X8-F1
#
_entry.id   AF-K1S3X8-F1
#
_cell.length_a   1.000
_cell.length_b   1.000
_cell.length_c   1.000
_cell.angle_alpha   90.00
_cell.angle_beta   90.00
_cell.angle_gamma   90.00
#
_symmetry.space_group_name_H-M   'P 1'
#
loop_
_entity.id
_entity.type
_entity.pdbx_description
1 polymer ?
#
loop_
_entity_poly.entity_id
_entity_poly.type
_entity_poly.pdbx_seq_one_letter_code
_entity_poly.pdbx_strand_id
1 'polypeptide(L)'
;MCSFTELFRKNIPDLKISSLAEKIEEAVQEGNIEFGEYDLIISATGDHNVNRWINQYVMSNKLMVPVVYAWNEVLGVGNHVAYIEYGNVGCYECFIGRDEDTGELYDRTAYCRSGQKVVQKVAGCGSSFIPYGSTISLKTAGMCVDTIKKIFEGRYSDNIIISAKGDDYHFKRAGLQVSNKYLN
;
A
#
# COMPACT_ATOMS: atom_id res chain seq x y z
N MET A 1 -12.27 22.75 -13.79
CA MET A 1 -12.19 21.42 -13.13
C MET A 1 -11.89 21.71 -11.68
N CYS A 2 -12.81 21.42 -10.74
CA CYS A 2 -12.57 21.69 -9.31
C CYS A 2 -11.43 20.78 -8.85
N SER A 3 -10.41 21.33 -8.21
CA SER A 3 -9.33 20.50 -7.65
C SER A 3 -9.88 19.59 -6.54
N PHE A 4 -9.29 18.42 -6.33
CA PHE A 4 -9.68 17.49 -5.26
C PHE A 4 -9.74 18.21 -3.90
N THR A 5 -8.78 19.09 -3.65
CA THR A 5 -8.66 19.97 -2.49
C THR A 5 -9.84 20.93 -2.33
N GLU A 6 -10.32 21.56 -3.41
CA GLU A 6 -11.49 22.45 -3.37
C GLU A 6 -12.78 21.72 -3.00
N LEU A 7 -12.96 20.50 -3.50
CA LEU A 7 -14.13 19.69 -3.21
C LEU A 7 -14.24 19.36 -1.72
N PHE A 8 -13.14 18.96 -1.09
CA PHE A 8 -13.14 18.59 0.33
C PHE A 8 -13.30 19.80 1.26
N ARG A 9 -12.60 20.91 0.98
CA ARG A 9 -12.75 22.15 1.75
C ARG A 9 -14.18 22.68 1.73
N LYS A 10 -14.90 22.50 0.62
CA LYS A 10 -16.31 22.91 0.51
C LYS A 10 -17.25 22.05 1.37
N ASN A 11 -16.95 20.78 1.53
CA ASN A 11 -17.87 19.81 2.15
C ASN A 11 -17.54 19.48 3.61
N ILE A 12 -16.32 19.78 4.09
CA ILE A 12 -15.88 19.51 5.47
C ILE A 12 -15.37 20.83 6.09
N PRO A 13 -16.17 21.47 6.97
CA PRO A 13 -15.77 22.69 7.66
C PRO A 13 -14.46 22.49 8.44
N ASP A 14 -13.66 23.56 8.52
CA ASP A 14 -12.39 23.62 9.25
C ASP A 14 -11.29 22.65 8.79
N LEU A 15 -11.51 21.89 7.71
CA LEU A 15 -10.51 21.01 7.14
C LEU A 15 -9.39 21.81 6.45
N LYS A 16 -8.20 21.75 7.04
CA LYS A 16 -6.97 22.27 6.42
C LYS A 16 -6.36 21.17 5.55
N ILE A 17 -6.17 21.48 4.27
CA ILE A 17 -5.54 20.56 3.31
C ILE A 17 -4.42 21.29 2.62
N SER A 18 -3.22 20.73 2.66
CA SER A 18 -2.10 21.08 1.78
C SER A 18 -1.93 19.97 0.74
N SER A 19 -1.42 20.31 -0.43
CA SER A 19 -1.13 19.34 -1.49
C SER A 19 0.20 19.69 -2.13
N LEU A 20 1.02 18.68 -2.38
CA LEU A 20 2.30 18.79 -3.05
C LEU A 20 2.28 17.86 -4.26
N ALA A 21 2.56 18.40 -5.45
CA ALA A 21 2.52 17.66 -6.71
C ALA A 21 3.93 17.19 -7.11
N GLU A 22 4.58 16.45 -6.22
CA GLU A 22 5.97 15.99 -6.34
C GLU A 22 6.05 14.50 -6.00
N LYS A 23 7.16 13.85 -6.38
CA LYS A 23 7.46 12.52 -5.85
C LYS A 23 7.80 12.63 -4.37
N ILE A 24 7.34 11.65 -3.59
CA ILE A 24 7.54 11.68 -2.14
C ILE A 24 9.03 11.66 -1.78
N GLU A 25 9.84 10.96 -2.57
CA GLU A 25 11.28 10.85 -2.38
C GLU A 25 11.97 12.21 -2.55
N GLU A 26 11.60 12.94 -3.59
CA GLU A 26 12.13 14.27 -3.92
C GLU A 26 11.68 15.28 -2.84
N ALA A 27 10.39 15.30 -2.51
CA ALA A 27 9.82 16.21 -1.52
C ALA A 27 10.47 16.09 -0.13
N VAL A 28 10.78 14.87 0.32
CA VAL A 28 11.48 14.63 1.59
C VAL A 28 12.96 15.01 1.50
N GLN A 29 13.63 14.67 0.41
CA GLN A 29 15.06 14.95 0.24
C GLN A 29 15.36 16.45 0.11
N GLU A 30 14.45 17.21 -0.50
CA GLU A 30 14.54 18.66 -0.64
C GLU A 30 14.06 19.42 0.61
N GLY A 31 13.48 18.72 1.58
CA GLY A 31 12.95 19.33 2.80
C GLY A 31 11.62 20.06 2.62
N ASN A 32 10.89 19.78 1.53
CA ASN A 32 9.55 20.32 1.29
C ASN A 32 8.53 19.71 2.27
N ILE A 33 8.79 18.50 2.75
CA ILE A 33 8.05 17.82 3.82
C ILE A 33 9.01 17.12 4.78
N GLU A 34 8.65 17.10 6.07
CA GLU A 34 9.38 16.34 7.08
C GLU A 34 8.43 15.32 7.73
N PHE A 35 8.72 14.04 7.56
CA PHE A 35 7.87 12.97 8.08
C PHE A 35 7.65 13.03 9.59
N GLY A 36 8.66 13.46 10.36
CA GLY A 36 8.58 13.55 11.81
C GLY A 36 7.59 14.60 12.35
N GLU A 37 7.11 15.52 11.50
CA GLU A 37 6.13 16.55 11.90
C GLU A 37 4.68 16.05 11.87
N TYR A 38 4.44 14.85 11.33
CA TYR A 38 3.10 14.28 11.20
C TYR A 38 2.83 13.23 12.28
N ASP A 39 1.58 13.11 12.71
CA ASP A 39 1.15 12.06 13.65
C ASP A 39 1.00 10.68 12.99
N LEU A 40 0.83 10.65 11.66
CA LEU A 40 0.57 9.44 10.89
C LEU A 40 0.85 9.68 9.40
N ILE A 41 1.50 8.72 8.76
CA ILE A 41 1.68 8.67 7.30
C ILE A 41 0.79 7.56 6.72
N ILE A 42 0.10 7.84 5.63
CA ILE A 42 -0.70 6.85 4.91
C ILE A 42 -0.16 6.74 3.49
N SER A 43 0.45 5.60 3.16
CA SER A 43 0.83 5.29 1.79
C SER A 43 -0.24 4.45 1.10
N ALA A 44 -0.98 5.09 0.19
CA ALA A 44 -1.98 4.46 -0.67
C ALA A 44 -1.53 4.37 -2.13
N THR A 45 -0.21 4.39 -2.38
CA THR A 45 0.36 4.34 -3.75
C THR A 45 0.19 2.97 -4.41
N GLY A 46 0.17 1.90 -3.61
CA GLY A 46 0.22 0.52 -4.10
C GLY A 46 1.56 0.13 -4.75
N ASP A 47 2.55 1.02 -4.74
CA ASP A 47 3.87 0.78 -5.35
C ASP A 47 4.86 0.29 -4.29
N HIS A 48 5.31 -0.95 -4.42
CA HIS A 48 6.28 -1.54 -3.50
C HIS A 48 7.61 -0.77 -3.47
N ASN A 49 8.07 -0.15 -4.56
CA ASN A 49 9.33 0.60 -4.56
C ASN A 49 9.19 1.85 -3.70
N VAL A 50 8.11 2.61 -3.90
CA VAL A 50 7.82 3.80 -3.09
C VAL A 50 7.63 3.42 -1.62
N ASN A 51 6.90 2.34 -1.34
CA ASN A 51 6.66 1.89 0.03
C ASN A 51 7.93 1.43 0.74
N ARG A 52 8.81 0.69 0.04
CA ARG A 52 10.13 0.29 0.54
C ARG A 52 11.00 1.50 0.82
N TRP A 53 10.98 2.51 -0.06
CA TRP A 53 11.71 3.75 0.14
C TRP A 53 11.22 4.48 1.41
N ILE A 54 9.90 4.67 1.57
CA ILE A 54 9.31 5.30 2.76
C ILE A 54 9.73 4.52 4.03
N ASN A 55 9.59 3.19 4.00
CA ASN A 55 9.97 2.33 5.11
C ASN A 55 11.46 2.46 5.44
N GLN A 56 12.33 2.40 4.43
CA GLN A 56 13.77 2.55 4.62
C GLN A 56 14.10 3.90 5.23
N TYR A 57 13.47 4.97 4.77
CA TYR A 57 13.68 6.32 5.29
C TYR A 57 13.25 6.43 6.76
N VAL A 58 12.05 5.98 7.11
CA VAL A 58 11.53 5.98 8.49
C VAL A 58 12.42 5.14 9.42
N MET A 59 12.78 3.93 9.01
CA MET A 59 13.57 3.00 9.82
C MET A 59 15.02 3.47 10.01
N SER A 60 15.65 4.01 8.96
CA SER A 60 17.05 4.47 9.03
C SER A 60 17.19 5.74 9.88
N ASN A 61 16.20 6.63 9.81
CA ASN A 61 16.16 7.86 10.61
C ASN A 61 15.49 7.66 11.99
N LYS A 62 15.02 6.45 12.31
CA LYS A 62 14.39 6.10 13.60
C LYS A 62 13.19 6.99 13.93
N LEU A 63 12.39 7.33 12.92
CA LEU A 63 11.23 8.20 13.11
C LEU A 63 10.11 7.44 13.80
N MET A 64 9.56 8.01 14.87
CA MET A 64 8.46 7.41 15.64
C MET A 64 7.10 7.55 14.95
N VAL A 65 7.00 8.35 13.87
CA VAL A 65 5.76 8.47 13.11
C VAL A 65 5.38 7.10 12.52
N PRO A 66 4.18 6.58 12.81
CA PRO A 66 3.73 5.34 12.22
C PRO A 66 3.35 5.54 10.74
N VAL A 67 3.52 4.48 9.97
CA VAL A 67 3.14 4.41 8.56
C VAL A 67 2.10 3.33 8.35
N VAL A 68 0.99 3.69 7.72
CA VAL A 68 -0.03 2.76 7.24
C VAL A 68 0.11 2.60 5.74
N TYR A 69 0.45 1.39 5.29
CA TYR A 69 0.54 1.03 3.87
C TYR A 69 -0.75 0.32 3.46
N ALA A 70 -1.36 0.75 2.36
CA ALA A 70 -2.58 0.15 1.83
C ALA A 70 -2.41 -0.15 0.33
N TRP A 71 -2.65 -1.40 -0.07
CA TRP A 71 -2.54 -1.81 -1.46
C TRP A 71 -3.53 -2.92 -1.83
N ASN A 72 -3.84 -2.98 -3.12
CA ASN A 72 -4.72 -3.99 -3.69
C ASN A 72 -3.89 -5.07 -4.38
N GLU A 73 -4.43 -6.27 -4.39
CA GLU A 73 -3.96 -7.33 -5.28
C GLU A 73 -4.63 -7.23 -6.65
N VAL A 74 -3.91 -7.75 -7.63
CA VAL A 74 -4.30 -7.74 -9.04
C VAL A 74 -5.59 -8.52 -9.26
N LEU A 75 -6.45 -8.03 -10.15
CA LEU A 75 -7.74 -8.66 -10.48
C LEU A 75 -8.66 -8.92 -9.27
N GLY A 76 -8.45 -8.19 -8.17
CA GLY A 76 -9.32 -8.23 -7.00
C GLY A 76 -9.20 -9.50 -6.15
N VAL A 77 -8.14 -10.31 -6.34
CA VAL A 77 -7.91 -11.54 -5.55
C VAL A 77 -7.66 -11.26 -4.06
N GLY A 78 -7.42 -10.01 -3.70
CA GLY A 78 -7.43 -9.56 -2.31
C GLY A 78 -6.86 -8.16 -2.13
N ASN A 79 -6.55 -7.84 -0.89
CA ASN A 79 -5.94 -6.57 -0.52
C ASN A 79 -5.32 -6.63 0.87
N HIS A 80 -4.50 -5.62 1.18
CA HIS A 80 -3.71 -5.57 2.40
C HIS A 80 -3.67 -4.16 2.98
N VAL A 81 -3.60 -4.10 4.31
CA VAL A 81 -3.27 -2.90 5.09
C VAL A 81 -2.23 -3.28 6.11
N ALA A 82 -1.10 -2.57 6.17
CA ALA A 82 -0.06 -2.78 7.16
C ALA A 82 0.14 -1.52 8.00
N TYR A 83 0.15 -1.65 9.32
CA TYR A 83 0.58 -0.62 10.27
C TYR A 83 1.98 -0.94 10.75
N ILE A 84 2.89 0.02 10.61
CA ILE A 84 4.31 -0.14 10.89
C ILE A 84 4.82 1.10 11.62
N GLU A 85 5.46 0.88 12.75
CA GLU A 85 6.11 1.88 13.58
C GLU A 85 7.54 1.43 13.88
N TYR A 86 8.46 2.40 13.93
CA TYR A 86 9.84 2.14 14.32
C TYR A 86 9.92 1.66 15.79
N GLY A 87 10.81 0.70 16.06
CA GLY A 87 11.01 0.14 17.40
C GLY A 87 10.20 -1.13 17.68
N ASN A 88 9.17 -1.41 16.87
CA ASN A 88 8.36 -2.61 16.92
C ASN A 88 8.93 -3.74 16.02
N VAL A 89 8.46 -4.97 16.20
CA VAL A 89 9.00 -6.15 15.51
C VAL A 89 8.48 -6.21 14.07
N GLY A 90 9.41 -6.32 13.12
CA GLY A 90 9.09 -6.40 11.70
C GLY A 90 8.90 -5.01 11.06
N CYS A 91 9.02 -4.94 9.74
CA CYS A 91 8.84 -3.72 8.96
C CYS A 91 8.37 -4.05 7.54
N TYR A 92 8.21 -3.05 6.68
CA TYR A 92 7.70 -3.29 5.32
C TYR A 92 8.65 -4.18 4.51
N GLU A 93 9.96 -4.02 4.73
CA GLU A 93 10.98 -4.83 4.05
C GLU A 93 10.88 -6.31 4.43
N CYS A 94 10.31 -6.67 5.59
CA CYS A 94 10.09 -8.06 5.96
C CYS A 94 9.09 -8.78 5.06
N PHE A 95 8.23 -8.04 4.34
CA PHE A 95 7.34 -8.57 3.32
C PHE A 95 8.11 -9.03 2.09
N ILE A 96 9.30 -8.48 1.84
CA ILE A 96 10.10 -8.77 0.66
C ILE A 96 11.02 -9.96 0.98
N GLY A 97 10.69 -11.10 0.38
CA GLY A 97 11.53 -12.28 0.36
C GLY A 97 12.58 -12.21 -0.74
N ARG A 98 13.62 -13.02 -0.59
CA ARG A 98 14.61 -13.28 -1.61
C ARG A 98 14.71 -14.78 -1.83
N ASP A 99 14.60 -15.19 -3.07
CA ASP A 99 14.81 -16.59 -3.46
C ASP A 99 16.30 -16.93 -3.30
N GLU A 100 16.63 -18.03 -2.62
CA GLU A 100 18.01 -18.38 -2.27
C GLU A 100 18.81 -18.83 -3.51
N ASP A 101 18.16 -19.47 -4.47
CA ASP A 101 18.81 -20.04 -5.66
C ASP A 101 19.01 -18.99 -6.75
N THR A 102 18.01 -18.14 -6.99
CA THR A 102 17.99 -17.16 -8.08
C THR A 102 18.36 -15.75 -7.62
N GLY A 103 18.23 -15.45 -6.33
CA GLY A 103 18.41 -14.10 -5.78
C GLY A 103 17.29 -13.12 -6.13
N GLU A 104 16.23 -13.57 -6.81
CA GLU A 104 15.08 -12.73 -7.18
C GLU A 104 14.27 -12.32 -5.95
N LEU A 105 13.77 -11.07 -5.97
CA LEU A 105 12.89 -10.57 -4.91
C LEU A 105 11.44 -10.96 -5.19
N TYR A 106 10.71 -11.30 -4.13
CA TYR A 106 9.28 -11.58 -4.19
C TYR A 106 8.55 -11.04 -2.96
N ASP A 107 7.27 -10.74 -3.11
CA ASP A 107 6.42 -10.36 -1.98
C ASP A 107 5.85 -11.60 -1.29
N ARG A 108 6.18 -11.80 -0.01
CA ARG A 108 5.71 -12.90 0.85
C ARG A 108 4.23 -12.79 1.21
N THR A 109 3.68 -11.59 1.11
CA THR A 109 2.28 -11.31 1.40
C THR A 109 1.39 -11.55 0.19
N ALA A 110 2.00 -11.65 -1.00
CA ALA A 110 1.27 -11.69 -2.25
C ALA A 110 0.36 -12.92 -2.36
N TYR A 111 -0.86 -12.70 -2.83
CA TYR A 111 -1.83 -13.72 -3.22
C TYR A 111 -1.63 -14.20 -4.65
N CYS A 112 -0.95 -13.43 -5.49
CA CYS A 112 -0.48 -13.88 -6.79
C CYS A 112 0.81 -14.71 -6.63
N ARG A 113 0.89 -15.89 -7.25
CA ARG A 113 2.15 -16.66 -7.30
C ARG A 113 3.22 -15.88 -8.08
N SER A 114 4.45 -15.89 -7.58
CA SER A 114 5.60 -15.22 -8.21
C SER A 114 5.91 -15.78 -9.61
N GLY A 115 6.60 -14.98 -10.43
CA GLY A 115 7.04 -15.36 -11.78
C GLY A 115 5.97 -15.29 -12.88
N GLN A 116 4.76 -14.82 -12.56
CA GLN A 116 3.66 -14.73 -13.51
C GLN A 116 3.57 -13.36 -14.19
N LYS A 117 3.24 -13.36 -15.49
CA LYS A 117 2.99 -12.12 -16.24
C LYS A 117 1.54 -11.67 -16.01
N VAL A 118 1.37 -10.71 -15.10
CA VAL A 118 0.05 -10.20 -14.69
C VAL A 118 -0.45 -9.05 -15.58
N VAL A 119 0.45 -8.41 -16.33
CA VAL A 119 0.11 -7.24 -17.17
C VAL A 119 -0.79 -7.68 -18.33
N GLN A 120 -2.06 -7.27 -18.30
CA GLN A 120 -2.96 -7.42 -19.43
C GLN A 120 -2.74 -6.28 -20.42
N LYS A 121 -2.42 -6.63 -21.67
CA LYS A 121 -2.47 -5.70 -22.78
C LYS A 121 -3.91 -5.65 -23.29
N VAL A 122 -4.58 -4.52 -23.14
CA VAL A 122 -5.85 -4.32 -23.87
C VAL A 122 -5.49 -4.01 -25.32
N ALA A 123 -6.14 -4.69 -26.27
CA ALA A 123 -5.94 -4.44 -27.69
C ALA A 123 -6.40 -3.00 -28.03
N GLY A 124 -5.43 -2.14 -28.31
CA GLY A 124 -5.58 -0.69 -28.49
C GLY A 124 -4.25 0.00 -28.17
N CYS A 125 -3.99 1.21 -28.66
CA CYS A 125 -2.67 1.85 -28.58
C CYS A 125 -2.09 1.98 -27.14
N GLY A 126 -1.26 1.01 -26.75
CA GLY A 126 -0.18 1.16 -25.77
C GLY A 126 -0.53 1.19 -24.28
N SER A 127 -1.79 1.26 -23.84
CA SER A 127 -2.09 1.27 -22.41
C SER A 127 -2.19 -0.16 -21.84
N SER A 128 -1.16 -0.57 -21.11
CA SER A 128 -1.23 -1.75 -20.24
C SER A 128 -1.72 -1.27 -18.87
N PHE A 129 -2.76 -1.90 -18.32
CA PHE A 129 -3.20 -1.63 -16.94
C PHE A 129 -3.57 -2.93 -16.23
N ILE A 130 -3.47 -2.92 -14.91
CA ILE A 130 -3.95 -4.01 -14.06
C ILE A 130 -5.39 -3.66 -13.67
N PRO A 131 -6.41 -4.46 -14.04
CA PRO A 131 -7.77 -4.18 -13.64
C PRO A 131 -7.90 -4.36 -12.12
N TYR A 132 -8.10 -3.26 -11.40
CA TYR A 132 -8.59 -3.28 -10.02
C TYR A 132 -10.08 -3.02 -10.04
N GLY A 133 -10.89 -3.94 -9.48
CA GLY A 133 -12.31 -3.68 -9.29
C GLY A 133 -12.50 -2.53 -8.29
N SER A 134 -13.35 -1.55 -8.58
CA SER A 134 -13.63 -0.44 -7.66
C SER A 134 -14.02 -0.90 -6.25
N THR A 135 -14.72 -2.04 -6.16
CA THR A 135 -15.09 -2.69 -4.90
C THR A 135 -13.89 -3.09 -4.04
N ILE A 136 -12.78 -3.55 -4.63
CA ILE A 136 -11.61 -3.94 -3.83
C ILE A 136 -10.95 -2.70 -3.22
N SER A 137 -10.85 -1.60 -3.98
CA SER A 137 -10.30 -0.34 -3.47
C SER A 137 -11.14 0.23 -2.33
N LEU A 138 -12.48 0.14 -2.42
CA LEU A 138 -13.36 0.57 -1.33
C LEU A 138 -13.17 -0.29 -0.06
N LYS A 139 -13.00 -1.62 -0.21
CA LYS A 139 -12.68 -2.50 0.91
C LYS A 139 -11.34 -2.12 1.55
N THR A 140 -10.31 -1.89 0.74
CA THR A 140 -8.99 -1.46 1.20
C THR A 140 -9.05 -0.12 1.94
N ALA A 141 -9.75 0.86 1.40
CA ALA A 141 -9.95 2.15 2.06
C ALA A 141 -10.68 2.00 3.40
N GLY A 142 -11.73 1.18 3.46
CA GLY A 142 -12.45 0.87 4.70
C GLY A 142 -11.55 0.21 5.74
N MET A 143 -10.79 -0.81 5.34
CA MET A 143 -9.81 -1.48 6.21
C MET A 143 -8.73 -0.52 6.70
N CYS A 144 -8.29 0.42 5.86
CA CYS A 144 -7.32 1.44 6.21
C CYS A 144 -7.89 2.37 7.28
N VAL A 145 -9.10 2.91 7.08
CA VAL A 145 -9.77 3.78 8.06
C VAL A 145 -9.99 3.06 9.40
N ASP A 146 -10.40 1.79 9.39
CA ASP A 146 -10.56 1.01 10.61
C ASP A 146 -9.23 0.76 11.34
N THR A 147 -8.14 0.58 10.58
CA THR A 147 -6.78 0.46 11.14
C THR A 147 -6.36 1.77 11.79
N ILE A 148 -6.60 2.90 11.13
CA ILE A 148 -6.28 4.24 11.65
C ILE A 148 -7.03 4.51 12.95
N LYS A 149 -8.33 4.20 13.02
CA LYS A 149 -9.10 4.33 14.27
C LYS A 149 -8.48 3.53 15.40
N LYS A 150 -8.10 2.27 15.15
CA LYS A 150 -7.47 1.40 16.14
C LYS A 150 -6.10 1.92 16.60
N ILE A 151 -5.34 2.57 15.72
CA ILE A 151 -4.07 3.24 16.08
C ILE A 151 -4.35 4.36 17.09
N PHE A 152 -5.28 5.27 16.78
CA PHE A 152 -5.63 6.38 17.68
C PHE A 152 -6.31 5.92 18.99
N GLU A 153 -6.95 4.74 18.99
CA GLU A 153 -7.47 4.08 20.19
C GLU A 153 -6.39 3.35 21.00
N GLY A 154 -5.13 3.30 20.55
CA GLY A 154 -4.02 2.62 21.24
C GLY A 154 -4.16 1.08 21.25
N ARG A 155 -4.81 0.50 20.23
CA ARG A 155 -5.16 -0.93 20.21
C ARG A 155 -4.12 -1.84 19.56
N TYR A 156 -3.03 -1.27 19.05
CA TYR A 156 -1.90 -2.03 18.53
C TYR A 156 -0.71 -1.90 19.48
N SER A 157 -0.11 -3.03 19.80
CA SER A 157 1.10 -3.12 20.62
C SER A 157 2.34 -3.45 19.80
N ASP A 158 2.17 -3.78 18.51
CA ASP A 158 3.23 -4.18 17.60
C ASP A 158 2.80 -3.91 16.15
N ASN A 159 3.75 -4.03 15.22
CA ASN A 159 3.50 -3.90 13.79
C ASN A 159 2.62 -5.05 13.30
N ILE A 160 1.68 -4.73 12.39
CA ILE A 160 0.68 -5.69 11.93
C ILE A 160 0.39 -5.52 10.45
N ILE A 161 0.13 -6.64 9.78
CA ILE A 161 -0.50 -6.68 8.46
C ILE A 161 -1.86 -7.38 8.55
N ILE A 162 -2.86 -6.75 7.95
CA ILE A 162 -4.22 -7.24 7.85
C ILE A 162 -4.50 -7.47 6.37
N SER A 163 -4.79 -8.71 6.01
CA SER A 163 -5.05 -9.12 4.63
C SER A 163 -6.47 -9.63 4.49
N ALA A 164 -7.14 -9.28 3.40
CA ALA A 164 -8.48 -9.78 3.08
C ALA A 164 -8.46 -10.49 1.72
N LYS A 165 -8.94 -11.73 1.70
CA LYS A 165 -9.08 -12.50 0.45
C LYS A 165 -10.27 -11.97 -0.34
N GLY A 166 -10.05 -11.75 -1.63
CA GLY A 166 -11.09 -11.45 -2.58
C GLY A 166 -11.52 -12.68 -3.37
N ASP A 167 -12.37 -12.46 -4.36
CA ASP A 167 -12.82 -13.50 -5.30
C ASP A 167 -11.74 -13.75 -6.35
N ASP A 168 -11.34 -15.02 -6.50
CA ASP A 168 -10.32 -15.42 -7.47
C ASP A 168 -10.88 -15.79 -8.85
N TYR A 169 -12.19 -15.66 -9.08
CA TYR A 169 -12.83 -16.03 -10.35
C TYR A 169 -12.17 -15.37 -11.57
N HIS A 170 -12.03 -14.03 -11.57
CA HIS A 170 -11.41 -13.31 -12.69
C HIS A 170 -9.90 -13.57 -12.78
N PHE A 171 -9.25 -13.77 -11.63
CA PHE A 171 -7.83 -14.08 -11.54
C PHE A 171 -7.51 -15.44 -12.18
N LYS A 172 -8.27 -16.48 -11.85
CA LYS A 172 -8.17 -17.82 -12.47
C LYS A 172 -8.53 -17.81 -13.95
N ARG A 173 -9.57 -17.05 -14.35
CA ARG A 173 -9.95 -16.91 -15.77
C ARG A 173 -8.89 -16.25 -16.63
N ALA A 174 -8.02 -15.43 -16.03
CA ALA A 174 -6.86 -14.86 -16.70
C ALA A 174 -5.69 -15.86 -16.83
N GLY A 175 -5.85 -17.11 -16.38
CA GLY A 175 -4.81 -18.14 -16.41
C GLY A 175 -3.75 -17.98 -15.33
N LEU A 176 -4.01 -17.13 -14.32
CA LEU A 176 -3.08 -16.90 -13.21
C LEU A 176 -3.32 -17.89 -12.06
N GLN A 177 -2.26 -18.16 -11.32
CA GLN A 177 -2.20 -19.08 -10.19
C GLN A 177 -2.04 -18.31 -8.88
N VAL A 178 -2.83 -18.67 -7.89
CA VAL A 178 -2.74 -18.09 -6.54
C VAL A 178 -1.53 -18.65 -5.80
N SER A 179 -0.98 -17.89 -4.87
CA SER A 179 0.12 -18.32 -4.01
C SER A 179 -0.38 -19.22 -2.87
N ASN A 180 0.55 -19.91 -2.19
CA ASN A 180 0.23 -20.65 -0.96
C ASN A 180 -0.34 -19.73 0.14
N LYS A 181 0.03 -18.45 0.14
CA LYS A 181 -0.48 -17.46 1.08
C LYS A 181 -1.97 -17.17 0.88
N TYR A 182 -2.49 -17.31 -0.33
CA TYR A 182 -3.92 -17.20 -0.59
C TYR A 182 -4.69 -18.48 -0.19
N LEU A 183 -4.07 -19.65 -0.29
CA LEU A 183 -4.72 -20.93 0.04
C LEU A 183 -4.84 -21.18 1.54
N ASN A 184 -3.87 -20.71 2.32
CA ASN A 184 -3.84 -20.81 3.79
C ASN A 184 -4.52 -19.62 4.46
#